data_AF-A0A1Y3D4T1-F1
#
_entry.id   AF-A0A1Y3D4T1-F1
#
_cell.length_a   1.000
_cell.length_b   1.000
_cell.length_c   1.000
_cell.angle_alpha   90.00
_cell.angle_beta   90.00
_cell.angle_gamma   90.00
#
_symmetry.space_group_name_H-M   'P 1'
#
loop_
_entity.id
_entity.type
_entity.pdbx_description
1 polymer ?
#
loop_
_entity_poly.entity_id
_entity_poly.type
_entity_poly.pdbx_seq_one_letter_code
_entity_poly.pdbx_strand_id
1 'polypeptide(L)'
;MSEITFDQTGDFVAVNAARAWLEKHGYSYGPMCMDMPIGILKGSWAIAKWRNLTAKERKQLDGQLISKDFREGPVILQLKDPATDEEIKAGNRIKQGAKS
;
A
#
# COMPACT_ATOMS: atom_id res chain seq x y z
N MET A 1 10.21 -8.73 5.25
CA MET A 1 9.13 -8.40 4.30
C MET A 1 8.04 -9.35 4.66
N SER A 2 6.98 -8.83 5.27
CA SER A 2 5.83 -9.62 5.68
C SER A 2 4.84 -9.66 4.53
N GLU A 3 4.35 -10.84 4.19
CA GLU A 3 3.37 -11.04 3.13
C GLU A 3 2.10 -11.62 3.73
N ILE A 4 0.96 -11.00 3.41
CA ILE A 4 -0.35 -11.43 3.87
C ILE A 4 -1.22 -11.66 2.65
N THR A 5 -1.74 -12.88 2.50
CA THR A 5 -2.59 -13.25 1.37
C THR A 5 -4.06 -13.17 1.78
N PHE A 6 -4.86 -12.54 0.93
CA PHE A 6 -6.31 -12.49 1.03
C PHE A 6 -6.89 -13.27 -0.16
N ASP A 7 -7.33 -14.50 0.10
CA ASP A 7 -7.88 -15.44 -0.87
C ASP A 7 -9.41 -15.50 -0.86
N GLN A 8 -10.06 -14.52 -0.23
CA GLN A 8 -11.51 -14.46 -0.17
C GLN A 8 -12.12 -14.32 -1.57
N THR A 9 -13.10 -15.18 -1.84
CA THR A 9 -13.80 -15.25 -3.12
C THR A 9 -14.92 -14.22 -3.20
N GLY A 10 -15.11 -13.66 -4.39
CA GLY A 10 -16.16 -12.71 -4.70
C GLY A 10 -15.63 -11.36 -5.22
N ASP A 11 -16.48 -10.66 -5.96
CA ASP A 11 -16.15 -9.39 -6.60
C ASP A 11 -15.59 -8.36 -5.61
N PHE A 12 -14.31 -8.07 -5.73
CA PHE A 12 -13.56 -7.12 -4.90
C PHE A 12 -13.51 -7.45 -3.40
N VAL A 13 -13.86 -8.68 -2.99
CA VAL A 13 -13.89 -9.07 -1.57
C VAL A 13 -12.49 -9.12 -0.99
N ALA A 14 -11.55 -9.77 -1.70
CA ALA A 14 -10.15 -9.87 -1.29
C ALA A 14 -9.49 -8.48 -1.13
N VAL A 15 -9.71 -7.57 -2.09
CA VAL A 15 -9.11 -6.22 -2.04
C VAL A 15 -9.72 -5.36 -0.94
N ASN A 16 -11.03 -5.47 -0.70
CA ASN A 16 -11.70 -4.74 0.38
C ASN A 16 -11.22 -5.22 1.76
N ALA A 17 -11.00 -6.52 1.92
CA ALA A 17 -10.44 -7.05 3.16
C ALA A 17 -9.00 -6.60 3.40
N ALA A 18 -8.18 -6.56 2.35
CA ALA A 18 -6.82 -6.02 2.44
C ALA A 18 -6.84 -4.53 2.84
N ARG A 19 -7.74 -3.73 2.26
CA ARG A 19 -7.93 -2.31 2.63
C ARG A 19 -8.37 -2.14 4.07
N ALA A 20 -9.38 -2.90 4.50
CA ALA A 20 -9.87 -2.84 5.88
C ALA A 20 -8.76 -3.22 6.89
N TRP A 21 -7.91 -4.19 6.54
CA TRP A 21 -6.74 -4.53 7.35
C TRP A 21 -5.76 -3.36 7.45
N LEU A 22 -5.46 -2.69 6.32
CA LEU A 22 -4.58 -1.52 6.28
C LEU A 22 -5.11 -0.37 7.13
N GLU A 23 -6.39 -0.02 6.99
CA GLU A 23 -7.03 1.04 7.78
C GLU A 23 -6.98 0.73 9.27
N LYS A 24 -7.28 -0.52 9.66
CA LYS A 24 -7.22 -0.97 11.06
C LYS A 24 -5.82 -0.85 11.67
N HIS A 25 -4.77 -0.97 10.86
CA HIS A 25 -3.38 -0.84 11.30
C HIS A 25 -2.79 0.56 11.06
N GLY A 26 -3.60 1.53 10.63
CA GLY A 26 -3.18 2.92 10.43
C GLY A 26 -2.33 3.14 9.17
N TYR A 27 -2.50 2.32 8.15
CA TYR A 27 -1.85 2.50 6.85
C TYR A 27 -2.77 3.23 5.87
N SER A 28 -2.19 4.15 5.11
CA SER A 28 -2.80 4.71 3.91
C SER A 28 -2.42 3.88 2.68
N TYR A 29 -3.35 3.77 1.74
CA TYR A 29 -3.15 3.08 0.47
C TYR A 29 -3.54 3.97 -0.71
N GLY A 30 -2.89 3.72 -1.85
CA GLY A 30 -3.17 4.45 -3.08
C GLY A 30 -4.45 3.99 -3.80
N PRO A 31 -4.88 4.75 -4.82
CA PRO A 31 -5.98 4.34 -5.67
C PRO A 31 -5.59 3.14 -6.56
N MET A 32 -6.54 2.21 -6.69
CA MET A 32 -6.48 1.08 -7.61
C MET A 32 -6.38 1.53 -9.07
N CYS A 33 -5.65 0.74 -9.88
CA CYS A 33 -5.51 0.97 -11.32
C CYS A 33 -5.42 -0.36 -12.07
N MET A 34 -6.57 -0.99 -12.32
CA MET A 34 -6.67 -2.32 -12.95
C MET A 34 -5.79 -3.35 -12.21
N ASP A 35 -4.92 -4.04 -12.95
CA ASP A 35 -3.94 -5.05 -12.53
C ASP A 35 -2.63 -4.47 -11.95
N MET A 36 -2.51 -3.15 -11.87
CA MET A 36 -1.30 -2.53 -11.32
C MET A 36 -1.23 -2.63 -9.79
N PRO A 37 -0.02 -2.72 -9.22
CA PRO A 37 0.17 -2.67 -7.78
C PRO A 37 -0.41 -1.39 -7.15
N ILE A 38 -0.74 -1.46 -5.86
CA ILE A 38 -1.19 -0.30 -5.08
C ILE A 38 -0.15 0.00 -4.02
N GLY A 39 0.36 1.23 -3.97
CA GLY A 39 1.33 1.62 -2.95
C GLY A 39 0.72 1.80 -1.57
N ILE A 40 1.48 1.47 -0.54
CA ILE A 40 1.10 1.56 0.88
C ILE A 40 2.14 2.39 1.65
N LEU A 41 1.66 3.27 2.53
CA LEU A 41 2.46 4.03 3.49
C LEU A 41 1.78 4.04 4.85
N LYS A 42 2.56 3.95 5.92
CA LYS A 42 2.01 4.04 7.28
C LYS A 42 1.76 5.50 7.68
N GLY A 43 0.64 5.75 8.35
CA GLY A 43 0.15 7.09 8.72
C GLY A 43 -0.83 7.66 7.70
N SER A 44 -1.14 8.95 7.82
CA SER A 44 -2.08 9.66 6.93
C SER A 44 -1.35 10.24 5.72
N TRP A 45 -1.38 9.53 4.60
CA TRP A 45 -0.71 9.95 3.36
C TRP A 45 -1.65 9.83 2.16
N ALA A 46 -1.58 10.82 1.26
CA ALA A 46 -2.23 10.74 -0.04
C ALA A 46 -1.26 10.15 -1.07
N ILE A 47 -1.45 8.88 -1.42
CA ILE A 47 -0.57 8.16 -2.36
C ILE A 47 -1.16 8.25 -3.76
N ALA A 48 -0.36 8.68 -4.75
CA ALA A 48 -0.80 8.71 -6.13
C ALA A 48 -0.98 7.29 -6.71
N LYS A 49 -1.70 7.18 -7.84
CA LYS A 49 -1.79 5.92 -8.60
C LYS A 49 -0.39 5.41 -8.93
N TRP A 50 -0.18 4.10 -8.89
CA TRP A 50 1.12 3.48 -9.13
C TRP A 50 1.83 3.93 -10.41
N ARG A 51 1.08 4.06 -11.52
CA ARG A 51 1.60 4.57 -12.79
C ARG A 51 2.14 6.00 -12.74
N ASN A 52 1.69 6.81 -11.78
CA ASN A 52 2.15 8.18 -11.57
C ASN A 52 3.33 8.24 -10.59
N LEU A 53 3.67 7.14 -9.90
CA LEU A 53 4.79 7.10 -8.97
C LEU A 53 6.10 6.86 -9.73
N THR A 54 7.07 7.73 -9.48
CA THR A 54 8.45 7.55 -9.93
C THR A 54 9.10 6.36 -9.22
N ALA A 55 10.21 5.85 -9.76
CA ALA A 55 10.96 4.76 -9.13
C ALA A 55 11.48 5.13 -7.72
N LYS A 56 11.76 6.41 -7.47
CA LYS A 56 12.17 6.91 -6.14
C LYS A 56 11.01 6.84 -5.14
N GLU A 57 9.82 7.29 -5.52
CA GLU A 57 8.64 7.23 -4.66
C GLU A 57 8.23 5.78 -4.37
N ARG A 58 8.30 4.89 -5.37
CA ARG A 58 8.06 3.46 -5.16
C ARG A 58 9.01 2.83 -4.14
N LYS A 59 10.28 3.26 -4.10
CA LYS A 59 11.23 2.81 -3.07
C LYS A 59 10.85 3.28 -1.66
N GLN A 60 10.20 4.45 -1.54
CA GLN A 60 9.79 5.04 -0.27
C GLN A 60 8.51 4.42 0.31
N LEU A 61 7.77 3.63 -0.47
CA LEU A 61 6.59 2.91 0.02
C LEU A 61 6.98 1.89 1.10
N ASP A 62 6.17 1.82 2.15
CA ASP A 62 6.26 0.84 3.23
C ASP A 62 5.75 -0.53 2.76
N GLY A 63 4.93 -0.55 1.71
CA GLY A 63 4.45 -1.77 1.12
C GLY A 63 3.72 -1.57 -0.19
N GLN A 64 3.20 -2.66 -0.72
CA GLN A 64 2.41 -2.69 -1.93
C GLN A 64 1.36 -3.80 -1.86
N LEU A 65 0.16 -3.55 -2.39
CA LEU A 65 -0.78 -4.62 -2.73
C LEU A 65 -0.51 -5.04 -4.16
N ILE A 66 -0.39 -6.34 -4.37
CA ILE A 66 -0.30 -6.94 -5.70
C ILE A 66 -1.43 -7.94 -5.85
N SER A 67 -1.99 -8.01 -7.04
CA SER A 67 -2.90 -9.08 -7.44
C SER A 67 -2.76 -9.31 -8.93
N LYS A 68 -3.01 -10.55 -9.37
CA LYS A 68 -3.21 -10.83 -10.80
C LYS A 68 -4.57 -10.31 -11.27
N ASP A 69 -5.57 -10.42 -10.40
CA ASP A 69 -6.90 -9.84 -10.59
C ASP A 69 -7.43 -9.32 -9.26
N PHE A 70 -7.66 -8.01 -9.16
CA PHE A 70 -8.23 -7.40 -7.95
C PHE A 70 -9.74 -7.66 -7.82
N ARG A 71 -10.40 -8.12 -8.89
CA ARG A 71 -11.82 -8.45 -8.90
C ARG A 71 -12.09 -9.81 -8.30
N GLU A 72 -11.41 -10.85 -8.79
CA GLU A 72 -11.60 -12.22 -8.27
C GLU A 72 -10.61 -12.61 -7.16
N GLY A 73 -9.55 -11.82 -6.97
CA GLY A 73 -8.45 -12.18 -6.06
C GLY A 73 -7.58 -13.29 -6.64
N PRO A 74 -6.62 -13.84 -5.86
CA PRO A 74 -6.24 -13.45 -4.50
C PRO A 74 -5.38 -12.18 -4.47
N VAL A 75 -5.57 -11.36 -3.44
CA VAL A 75 -4.79 -10.13 -3.22
C VAL A 75 -3.68 -10.39 -2.21
N ILE A 76 -2.46 -10.04 -2.57
CA ILE A 76 -1.27 -10.20 -1.72
C ILE A 76 -0.84 -8.83 -1.23
N LEU A 77 -0.84 -8.66 0.08
CA LEU A 77 -0.31 -7.51 0.79
C LEU A 77 1.15 -7.77 1.12
N GLN A 78 2.05 -7.03 0.49
CA GLN A 78 3.48 -7.08 0.77
C GLN A 78 3.87 -5.84 1.57
N LEU A 79 4.28 -6.05 2.81
CA LEU A 79 4.81 -5.01 3.69
C LEU A 79 6.30 -5.23 3.87
N LYS A 80 7.07 -4.14 3.88
CA LYS A 80 8.44 -4.18 4.38
C LYS A 80 8.36 -4.26 5.91
N ASP A 81 9.05 -5.26 6.47
CA ASP A 81 9.28 -5.35 7.93
C ASP A 81 10.00 -4.09 8.41
N PRO A 82 9.75 -3.68 9.66
CA PRO A 82 8.92 -2.53 9.96
C PRO A 82 9.70 -1.22 9.81
N ALA A 83 9.08 -0.23 9.17
CA ALA A 83 9.14 1.10 9.78
C ALA A 83 8.42 0.95 11.12
N THR A 84 9.18 0.69 12.19
CA THR A 84 8.65 0.58 13.55
C THR A 84 7.80 1.82 13.82
N ASP A 85 6.77 1.65 14.66
CA ASP A 85 5.96 2.77 15.15
C ASP A 85 6.83 3.95 15.65
N GLU A 86 8.05 3.63 16.11
CA GLU A 86 9.12 4.54 16.50
C GLU A 86 9.69 5.41 15.36
N GLU A 87 9.93 4.88 14.16
CA GLU A 87 10.45 5.67 13.03
C GLU A 87 9.40 6.64 12.46
N ILE A 88 8.12 6.27 12.58
CA ILE A 88 6.99 7.11 12.15
C ILE A 88 6.78 8.26 13.14
N LYS A 89 7.00 8.01 14.43
CA LYS A 89 7.02 9.06 15.48
C LYS A 89 8.20 10.02 15.32
N ALA A 90 9.31 9.58 14.73
CA ALA A 90 10.53 10.38 14.56
C ALA A 90 10.46 11.45 13.45
N GLY A 91 9.37 11.54 12.68
CA GLY A 91 9.11 12.68 11.79
C GLY A 91 10.05 12.81 10.57
N ASN A 92 10.86 11.79 10.26
CA ASN A 92 11.89 11.86 9.23
C ASN A 92 11.41 11.61 7.78
N ARG A 93 10.09 11.59 7.53
CA ARG A 93 9.56 11.33 6.19
C ARG A 93 9.38 12.63 5.40
N ILE A 94 10.30 12.86 4.47
CA ILE A 94 10.33 14.01 3.58
C ILE A 94 9.00 14.11 2.83
N LYS A 95 8.35 15.28 2.89
CA LYS A 95 7.07 15.55 2.23
C LYS A 95 7.15 15.22 0.73
N GLN A 96 6.27 14.34 0.26
CA GLN A 96 6.01 14.17 -1.17
C GLN A 96 5.50 15.51 -1.73
N GLY A 97 6.17 16.06 -2.74
CA GLY A 97 5.78 17.32 -3.39
C GLY A 97 6.74 18.50 -3.25
N ALA A 98 7.98 18.31 -2.77
CA ALA A 98 9.03 19.31 -2.97
C ALA A 98 9.40 19.37 -4.47
N LYS A 99 8.63 20.16 -5.24
CA LYS A 99 9.03 20.59 -6.57
C LYS A 99 10.41 21.24 -6.45
N SER A 100 11.39 20.70 -7.17
CA SER A 100 12.55 21.49 -7.60
C SER A 100 12.11 22.55 -8.60
#